data_AF-A0A9P5PLF4-F1
#
_entry.id   AF-A0A9P5PLF4-F1
#
_cell.length_a   1.000
_cell.length_b   1.000
_cell.length_c   1.000
_cell.angle_alpha   90.00
_cell.angle_beta   90.00
_cell.angle_gamma   90.00
#
_symmetry.space_group_name_H-M   'P 1'
#
loop_
_entity.id
_entity.type
_entity.pdbx_description
1 polymer ?
#
loop_
_entity_poly.entity_id
_entity_poly.type
_entity_poly.pdbx_seq_one_letter_code
_entity_poly.pdbx_strand_id
1 'polypeptide(L)' 'KSFKGFSTAKRYYDEVHDAGILDLLKPVPVPNEVFIVIQGVHPGVYTKRYELLSKGLGWQGGYVIGAAGTRDQA' A
#
# COMPACT_ATOMS: atom_id res chain seq x y z
N LYS A 1 -12.83 6.76 13.35
CA LYS A 1 -12.76 5.40 13.92
C LYS A 1 -11.68 5.40 15.00
N SER A 2 -12.01 5.06 16.24
CA SER A 2 -11.05 4.87 17.34
C SER A 2 -10.88 3.38 17.62
N PHE A 3 -9.67 2.96 17.99
CA PHE A 3 -9.44 1.57 18.41
C PHE A 3 -9.99 1.38 19.83
N LYS A 4 -10.71 0.28 20.07
CA LYS A 4 -11.32 -0.03 21.38
C LYS A 4 -10.31 -0.46 22.45
N GLY A 5 -9.01 -0.48 22.13
CA GLY A 5 -7.95 -0.84 23.06
C GLY A 5 -6.58 -0.84 22.39
N PHE A 6 -5.54 -0.67 23.22
CA PHE A 6 -4.14 -0.67 22.78
C PHE A 6 -3.76 -1.98 22.09
N SER A 7 -4.21 -3.13 22.63
CA SER A 7 -3.95 -4.45 22.04
C SER A 7 -4.49 -4.59 20.62
N THR A 8 -5.69 -4.07 20.36
CA THR A 8 -6.28 -4.06 19.01
C THR A 8 -5.51 -3.14 18.07
N ALA A 9 -5.12 -1.94 18.52
CA ALA A 9 -4.32 -1.02 17.72
C ALA A 9 -2.96 -1.61 17.38
N LYS A 10 -2.30 -2.22 18.38
CA LYS A 10 -1.01 -2.89 18.22
C LYS A 10 -1.10 -4.05 17.24
N ARG A 11 -2.14 -4.89 17.35
CA ARG A 11 -2.34 -6.01 16.42
C ARG A 11 -2.50 -5.54 14.96
N TYR A 12 -3.32 -4.53 14.72
CA TYR A 12 -3.47 -3.98 13.36
C TYR A 12 -2.18 -3.33 12.86
N TYR A 13 -1.43 -2.67 13.74
CA TYR A 13 -0.13 -2.12 13.38
C TYR A 13 0.86 -3.23 13.01
N ASP A 14 0.96 -4.27 13.85
CA ASP A 14 1.85 -5.40 13.64
C ASP A 14 1.48 -6.16 12.34
N GLU A 15 0.18 -6.36 12.05
CA GLU A 15 -0.30 -6.96 10.78
C GLU A 15 0.13 -6.12 9.55
N VAL A 16 -0.03 -4.80 9.60
CA VAL A 16 0.35 -3.89 8.49
C VAL A 16 1.88 -3.77 8.36
N HIS A 17 2.59 -3.84 9.49
CA HIS A 17 4.04 -3.83 9.54
C HIS A 17 4.65 -5.10 8.94
N ASP A 18 4.18 -6.27 9.35
CA ASP A 18 4.65 -7.57 8.87
C ASP A 18 4.33 -7.79 7.39
N ALA A 19 3.23 -7.20 6.91
CA ALA A 19 2.86 -7.18 5.51
C ALA A 19 3.75 -6.28 4.63
N GLY A 20 4.70 -5.52 5.21
CA GLY A 20 5.59 -4.61 4.48
C GLY A 20 4.89 -3.37 3.91
N ILE A 21 3.62 -3.12 4.27
CA ILE A 21 2.85 -1.99 3.75
C ILE A 21 3.45 -0.66 4.19
N LEU A 22 3.97 -0.60 5.41
CA LEU A 22 4.62 0.61 5.93
C LEU A 22 5.89 0.95 5.14
N ASP A 23 6.55 -0.04 4.54
CA ASP A 23 7.75 0.19 3.72
C ASP A 23 7.43 0.93 2.42
N LEU A 24 6.21 0.81 1.90
CA LEU A 24 5.73 1.60 0.75
C LEU A 24 5.48 3.07 1.12
N LEU A 25 5.31 3.38 2.41
CA LEU A 25 5.08 4.74 2.91
C LEU A 25 6.36 5.45 3.37
N LYS A 26 7.43 4.70 3.68
CA LYS A 26 8.72 5.26 4.15
C LYS A 26 9.40 6.20 3.14
N PRO A 27 9.45 5.92 1.82
CA PRO A 27 10.11 6.80 0.87
C PRO A 27 9.37 8.13 0.71
N VAL A 28 10.09 9.23 0.48
CA VAL A 28 9.47 10.51 0.13
C VAL A 28 8.62 10.33 -1.14
N PRO A 29 7.36 10.80 -1.18
CA PRO A 29 6.53 10.74 -2.37
C PRO A 29 7.20 11.43 -3.55
N VAL A 30 7.48 10.70 -4.63
CA VAL A 30 7.94 11.31 -5.88
C VAL A 30 6.76 11.68 -6.79
N PRO A 31 6.87 12.74 -7.59
CA PRO A 31 5.88 13.02 -8.63
C PRO A 31 5.82 11.87 -9.63
N ASN A 32 4.61 11.46 -10.04
CA ASN A 32 4.37 10.38 -11.01
C ASN A 32 4.83 8.99 -10.57
N GLU A 33 4.60 8.63 -9.30
CA GLU A 33 4.70 7.23 -8.88
C GLU A 33 3.59 6.39 -9.52
N VAL A 34 3.98 5.25 -10.08
CA VAL A 34 3.04 4.23 -10.56
C VAL A 34 3.31 2.95 -9.79
N PHE A 35 2.23 2.38 -9.27
CA PHE A 35 2.24 1.15 -8.50
C PHE A 35 1.39 0.11 -9.20
N ILE A 36 2.01 -1.01 -9.58
CA ILE A 36 1.33 -2.11 -10.23
C ILE A 36 1.13 -3.19 -9.18
N VAL A 37 -0.13 -3.40 -8.78
CA VAL A 37 -0.53 -4.49 -7.90
C VAL A 37 -0.75 -5.73 -8.74
N ILE A 38 0.11 -6.72 -8.57
CA ILE A 38 -0.04 -8.03 -9.22
C ILE A 38 -0.85 -8.96 -8.32
N GLN A 39 -0.61 -8.89 -7.01
CA GLN A 39 -1.35 -9.64 -6.01
C GLN A 39 -1.79 -8.71 -4.88
N GLY A 40 -3.09 -8.67 -4.62
CA GLY A 40 -3.72 -7.84 -3.60
C GLY A 40 -5.24 -8.06 -3.62
N VAL A 41 -5.98 -7.21 -2.90
CA VAL A 41 -7.44 -7.21 -2.91
C VAL A 41 -7.98 -6.83 -4.30
N HIS A 42 -7.32 -5.88 -4.97
CA HIS A 42 -7.69 -5.46 -6.31
C HIS A 42 -6.43 -5.26 -7.16
N PRO A 43 -6.05 -6.25 -7.99
CA PRO A 43 -4.94 -6.11 -8.93
C PRO A 43 -5.20 -4.98 -9.92
N GLY A 44 -4.16 -4.22 -10.25
CA GLY A 44 -4.28 -3.07 -11.15
C GLY A 44 -3.19 -2.02 -10.94
N VAL A 45 -3.34 -0.92 -11.67
CA VAL A 45 -2.38 0.19 -11.67
C VAL A 45 -2.91 1.35 -10.85
N TYR A 46 -2.11 1.81 -9.90
CA TYR A 46 -2.44 2.89 -8.97
C TYR A 46 -1.38 3.99 -9.08
N THR A 47 -1.82 5.24 -9.18
CA THR A 47 -0.92 6.42 -9.20
C THR A 47 -0.88 7.16 -7.87
N LYS A 48 -1.75 6.77 -6.94
CA LYS A 48 -1.88 7.36 -5.61
C LYS A 48 -1.63 6.29 -4.57
N ARG A 49 -0.66 6.52 -3.68
CA ARG A 49 -0.33 5.62 -2.57
C ARG A 49 -1.56 5.26 -1.73
N TYR A 50 -2.43 6.23 -1.43
CA TYR A 50 -3.63 5.94 -0.65
C TYR A 50 -4.59 4.97 -1.36
N GLU A 51 -4.77 5.09 -2.68
CA GLU A 51 -5.62 4.18 -3.44
C GLU A 51 -5.00 2.79 -3.59
N LEU A 52 -3.68 2.73 -3.78
CA LEU A 52 -2.92 1.48 -3.72
C LEU A 52 -3.18 0.76 -2.39
N LEU A 53 -3.01 1.45 -1.26
CA LEU A 53 -3.11 0.83 0.05
C LEU A 53 -4.54 0.43 0.42
N SER A 54 -5.51 1.29 0.14
CA SER A 54 -6.91 1.07 0.54
C SER A 54 -7.68 0.17 -0.43
N LYS A 55 -7.47 0.31 -1.75
CA LYS A 55 -8.19 -0.44 -2.78
C LYS A 55 -7.36 -1.60 -3.32
N GLY A 56 -6.08 -1.37 -3.61
CA GLY A 56 -5.20 -2.37 -4.21
C GLY A 56 -4.80 -3.47 -3.24
N LEU A 57 -4.23 -3.10 -2.10
CA LEU A 57 -3.73 -4.02 -1.07
C LEU A 57 -4.72 -4.27 0.07
N GLY A 58 -5.70 -3.38 0.25
CA GLY A 58 -6.69 -3.47 1.34
C GLY A 58 -6.07 -3.52 2.74
N TRP A 59 -4.87 -2.98 2.94
CA TRP A 59 -4.09 -3.07 4.18
C TRP A 59 -3.67 -4.49 4.62
N GLN A 60 -3.73 -5.49 3.74
CA GLN A 60 -3.44 -6.89 4.07
C GLN A 60 -2.14 -7.43 3.45
N GLY A 61 -1.36 -6.57 2.80
CA GLY A 61 -0.15 -6.93 2.08
C GLY A 61 -0.44 -7.38 0.66
N GLY A 62 0.63 -7.65 -0.09
CA GLY A 62 0.53 -8.07 -1.49
C GLY A 62 1.81 -7.82 -2.26
N TYR A 63 1.81 -8.23 -3.53
CA TYR A 63 2.94 -8.03 -4.43
C TYR A 63 2.71 -6.81 -5.30
N VAL A 64 3.56 -5.80 -5.11
CA VAL A 64 3.50 -4.51 -5.81
C VAL A 64 4.84 -4.22 -6.46
N ILE A 65 4.80 -3.80 -7.71
CA ILE A 65 5.95 -3.24 -8.41
C ILE A 65 5.79 -1.72 -8.42
N GLY A 66 6.75 -1.02 -7.82
CA GLY A 66 6.84 0.44 -7.90
C GLY A 66 7.72 0.84 -9.09
N ALA A 67 7.22 1.71 -9.95
CA ALA A 67 7.97 2.32 -11.04
C ALA A 67 7.86 3.84 -10.97
N ALA A 68 8.98 4.52 -11.25
CA ALA A 68 8.99 5.96 -11.48
C ALA A 68 8.75 6.17 -12.98
N GLY A 69 7.57 6.68 -13.37
CA GLY A 69 7.22 6.85 -14.77
C GLY A 69 5.75 7.20 -15.00
N THR A 70 5.41 7.59 -16.22
CA THR A 70 4.01 7.79 -16.64
C THR A 70 3.33 6.45 -16.89
N ARG A 71 2.01 6.38 -16.65
CA ARG A 71 1.17 5.19 -16.85
C ARG A 71 1.28 4.57 -18.26
N ASP A 72 1.70 5.34 -19.25
CA ASP A 72 1.96 4.86 -20.62
C ASP A 72 3.21 3.99 -20.78
N GLN A 73 4.09 3.93 -19.78
CA GLN A 73 5.34 3.15 -19.81
C GLN A 73 5.30 1.85 -18.99
N ALA A 74 4.14 1.50 -18.43
CA ALA A 74 3.93 0.35 -17.55
C ALA A 74 3.11 -0.75 -18.23
#